data_AF-A0AAV5D271-F1
#
_entry.id   AF-A0AAV5D271-F1
#
_cell.length_a   1.000
_cell.length_b   1.000
_cell.length_c   1.000
_cell.angle_alpha   90.00
_cell.angle_beta   90.00
_cell.angle_gamma   90.00
#
_symmetry.space_group_name_H-M   'P 1'
#
loop_
_entity.id
_entity.type
_entity.pdbx_description
1 polymer ?
#
loop_
_entity_poly.entity_id
_entity_poly.type
_entity_poly.pdbx_seq_one_letter_code
_entity_poly.pdbx_strand_id
1 'polypeptide(L)'
;MAVGPTAPAAAASFRPPIPPPPPCFDYRAAVLADTRAAADPALAGLVDSGALVRVPRRRFGPVPAWRPPDFEEPEEVWVLGTSHLSAESVADVERVLRAVRPDNVVVELCRSRQDLTFLHSIKQARFFFVPELAK
;
A
#
# COMPACT_ATOMS: atom_id res chain seq x y z
N MET A 1 -44.73 29.75 -9.83
CA MET A 1 -44.26 28.35 -9.69
C MET A 1 -42.83 28.30 -10.22
N ALA A 2 -41.83 28.31 -9.35
CA ALA A 2 -40.42 28.32 -9.75
C ALA A 2 -39.94 26.86 -9.96
N VAL A 3 -39.44 26.55 -11.15
CA VAL A 3 -38.64 25.35 -11.41
C VAL A 3 -37.22 25.66 -10.97
N GLY A 4 -36.80 25.06 -9.86
CA GLY A 4 -35.40 25.11 -9.42
C GLY A 4 -34.49 24.31 -10.36
N PRO A 5 -33.22 24.69 -10.52
CA PRO A 5 -32.29 23.92 -11.32
C PRO A 5 -32.01 22.56 -10.65
N THR A 6 -32.33 21.48 -11.36
CA THR A 6 -31.90 20.12 -11.04
C THR A 6 -30.38 20.08 -10.99
N ALA A 7 -29.83 19.72 -9.82
CA ALA A 7 -28.39 19.49 -9.67
C ALA A 7 -27.91 18.43 -10.68
N PRO A 8 -26.79 18.65 -11.40
CA PRO A 8 -26.28 17.63 -12.31
C PRO A 8 -25.81 16.43 -11.50
N ALA A 9 -26.26 15.25 -11.92
CA ALA A 9 -25.84 13.96 -11.39
C ALA A 9 -24.30 13.90 -11.31
N ALA A 10 -23.78 13.44 -10.17
CA ALA A 10 -22.36 13.26 -9.94
C ALA A 10 -21.72 12.54 -11.13
N ALA A 11 -20.82 13.24 -11.84
CA ALA A 11 -20.06 12.65 -12.93
C ALA A 11 -19.27 11.46 -12.37
N ALA A 12 -19.67 10.25 -12.77
CA ALA A 12 -18.92 9.05 -12.45
C ALA A 12 -17.48 9.24 -12.95
N SER A 13 -16.51 9.21 -12.03
CA SER A 13 -15.10 9.34 -12.35
C SER A 13 -14.71 8.19 -13.29
N PHE A 14 -14.46 8.49 -14.55
CA PHE A 14 -13.92 7.50 -15.48
C PHE A 14 -12.54 7.07 -14.96
N ARG A 15 -12.42 5.83 -14.48
CA ARG A 15 -11.14 5.20 -14.17
C ARG A 15 -10.67 4.48 -15.44
N PRO A 16 -9.72 5.04 -16.20
CA PRO A 16 -9.17 4.32 -17.34
C PRO A 16 -8.56 2.99 -16.87
N PRO A 17 -8.74 1.89 -17.63
CA PRO A 17 -8.11 0.62 -17.33
C PRO A 17 -6.59 0.81 -17.21
N ILE A 18 -6.01 0.36 -16.09
CA ILE A 18 -4.56 0.37 -15.92
C ILE A 18 -4.00 -0.74 -16.81
N PRO A 19 -3.11 -0.44 -17.79
CA PRO A 19 -2.52 -1.48 -18.62
C PRO A 19 -1.69 -2.43 -17.75
N PRO A 20 -1.72 -3.74 -18.01
CA PRO A 20 -0.89 -4.67 -17.26
C PRO A 20 0.60 -4.36 -17.51
N PRO A 21 1.47 -4.67 -16.54
CA PRO A 21 2.91 -4.59 -16.77
C PRO A 21 3.33 -5.53 -17.92
N PRO A 22 4.43 -5.23 -18.62
CA PRO A 22 4.99 -6.13 -19.63
C PRO A 22 5.22 -7.55 -19.06
N PRO A 23 5.04 -8.62 -19.85
CA PRO A 23 5.16 -10.00 -19.34
C PRO A 23 6.51 -10.37 -18.73
N CYS A 24 7.58 -9.67 -19.09
CA CYS A 24 8.93 -9.87 -18.58
C CYS A 24 9.32 -8.90 -17.46
N PHE A 25 8.39 -8.06 -16.99
CA PHE A 25 8.70 -7.05 -16.00
C PHE A 25 8.73 -7.65 -14.59
N ASP A 26 9.92 -7.66 -13.98
CA ASP A 26 10.10 -8.02 -12.57
C ASP A 26 10.13 -6.75 -11.70
N TYR A 27 9.02 -6.49 -11.02
CA TYR A 27 8.91 -5.37 -10.07
C TYR A 27 9.94 -5.44 -8.96
N ARG A 28 10.20 -6.64 -8.42
CA ARG A 28 11.07 -6.84 -7.26
C ARG A 28 12.50 -6.51 -7.66
N ALA A 29 12.97 -7.06 -8.78
CA ALA A 29 14.29 -6.75 -9.32
C ALA A 29 14.45 -5.25 -9.63
N ALA A 30 13.41 -4.61 -10.17
CA ALA A 30 13.45 -3.18 -10.50
C ALA A 30 13.64 -2.29 -9.26
N VAL A 31 13.12 -2.65 -8.10
CA VAL A 31 13.14 -1.82 -6.88
C VAL A 31 14.18 -2.23 -5.85
N LEU A 32 14.80 -3.41 -5.97
CA LEU A 32 15.64 -3.98 -4.92
C LEU A 32 16.90 -3.16 -4.65
N ALA A 33 17.57 -2.68 -5.70
CA ALA A 33 18.79 -1.89 -5.56
C ALA A 33 18.52 -0.57 -4.80
N ASP A 34 17.45 0.13 -5.16
CA ASP A 34 17.02 1.35 -4.49
C ASP A 34 16.58 1.09 -3.06
N THR A 35 15.91 -0.05 -2.83
CA THR A 35 15.51 -0.47 -1.48
C THR A 35 16.74 -0.71 -0.61
N ARG A 36 17.75 -1.43 -1.12
CA ARG A 36 19.00 -1.71 -0.38
C ARG A 36 19.76 -0.43 -0.05
N ALA A 37 19.77 0.54 -0.96
CA ALA A 37 20.44 1.82 -0.74
C ALA A 37 19.77 2.68 0.34
N ALA A 38 18.45 2.54 0.55
CA ALA A 38 17.68 3.35 1.48
C ALA A 38 17.38 2.66 2.83
N ALA A 39 17.53 1.33 2.92
CA ALA A 39 17.13 0.57 4.09
C ALA A 39 18.13 0.68 5.26
N ASP A 40 17.57 0.67 6.48
CA ASP A 40 18.35 0.49 7.71
C ASP A 40 19.09 -0.87 7.67
N PRO A 41 20.37 -0.95 8.08
CA PRO A 41 21.11 -2.21 8.15
C PRO A 41 20.39 -3.34 8.92
N ALA A 42 19.58 -3.01 9.91
CA ALA A 42 18.75 -3.97 10.65
C ALA A 42 17.72 -4.69 9.77
N LEU A 43 17.39 -4.12 8.60
CA LEU A 43 16.45 -4.68 7.63
C LEU A 43 17.14 -5.37 6.45
N ALA A 44 18.49 -5.41 6.40
CA ALA A 44 19.24 -5.93 5.26
C ALA A 44 18.82 -7.35 4.86
N GLY A 45 18.62 -8.25 5.82
CA GLY A 45 18.18 -9.63 5.52
C GLY A 45 16.78 -9.70 4.86
N LEU A 46 15.88 -8.79 5.19
CA LEU A 46 14.55 -8.72 4.57
C LEU A 46 14.61 -8.13 3.17
N VAL A 47 15.52 -7.19 2.92
CA VAL A 47 15.76 -6.64 1.58
C VAL A 47 16.48 -7.67 0.71
N ASP A 48 17.47 -8.37 1.24
CA ASP A 48 18.27 -9.35 0.48
C ASP A 48 17.45 -10.59 0.11
N SER A 49 16.58 -11.05 1.01
CA SER A 49 15.58 -12.06 0.65
C SER A 49 14.55 -11.51 -0.34
N GLY A 50 14.38 -10.18 -0.37
CA GLY A 50 13.40 -9.40 -1.13
C GLY A 50 11.99 -9.38 -0.52
N ALA A 51 11.84 -9.89 0.70
CA ALA A 51 10.57 -9.84 1.43
C ALA A 51 10.13 -8.38 1.70
N LEU A 52 11.08 -7.44 1.78
CA LEU A 52 10.83 -6.03 1.95
C LEU A 52 11.25 -5.24 0.71
N VAL A 53 10.35 -4.39 0.20
CA VAL A 53 10.62 -3.46 -0.89
C VAL A 53 10.15 -2.04 -0.55
N ARG A 54 10.87 -1.04 -1.04
CA ARG A 54 10.54 0.39 -0.90
C ARG A 54 10.10 0.95 -2.25
N VAL A 55 8.96 1.65 -2.25
CA VAL A 55 8.42 2.36 -3.42
C VAL A 55 8.41 3.85 -3.12
N PRO A 56 9.37 4.64 -3.66
CA PRO A 56 9.36 6.08 -3.49
C PRO A 56 8.26 6.74 -4.33
N ARG A 57 7.81 7.90 -3.88
CA ARG A 57 6.86 8.77 -4.58
C ARG A 57 7.28 9.05 -6.02
N ARG A 58 6.30 9.17 -6.92
CA ARG A 58 6.48 9.57 -8.33
C ARG A 58 7.37 8.65 -9.18
N ARG A 59 7.73 7.46 -8.71
CA ARG A 59 8.43 6.46 -9.54
C ARG A 59 7.63 6.11 -10.81
N PHE A 60 6.31 6.21 -10.75
CA PHE A 60 5.39 5.78 -11.82
C PHE A 60 4.57 6.91 -12.46
N GLY A 61 5.02 8.17 -12.34
CA GLY A 61 4.39 9.32 -13.00
C GLY A 61 3.57 10.22 -12.08
N PRO A 62 2.81 11.18 -12.64
CA PRO A 62 2.04 12.15 -11.86
C PRO A 62 0.80 11.52 -11.20
N VAL A 63 0.34 12.14 -10.11
CA VAL A 63 -0.93 11.79 -9.46
C VAL A 63 -2.08 11.94 -10.46
N PRO A 64 -2.92 10.92 -10.65
CA PRO A 64 -4.05 11.00 -11.56
C PRO A 64 -5.08 12.05 -11.14
N ALA A 65 -5.65 12.77 -12.13
CA ALA A 65 -6.62 13.86 -11.90
C ALA A 65 -7.95 13.42 -11.26
N TRP A 66 -8.25 12.12 -11.20
CA TRP A 66 -9.44 11.59 -10.53
C TRP A 66 -9.29 11.50 -9.00
N ARG A 67 -8.08 11.70 -8.47
CA ARG A 67 -7.86 11.80 -7.02
C ARG A 67 -8.45 13.11 -6.48
N PRO A 68 -8.96 13.13 -5.24
CA PRO A 68 -9.43 14.35 -4.58
C PRO A 68 -8.36 15.47 -4.56
N PRO A 69 -8.74 16.76 -4.56
CA PRO A 69 -7.78 17.87 -4.57
C PRO A 69 -6.86 17.93 -3.34
N ASP A 70 -7.31 17.37 -2.21
CA ASP A 70 -6.62 17.25 -0.94
C ASP A 70 -5.82 15.94 -0.81
N PHE A 71 -5.81 15.11 -1.85
CA PHE A 71 -5.00 13.89 -1.85
C PHE A 71 -3.51 14.23 -1.90
N GLU A 72 -2.77 13.77 -0.89
CA GLU A 72 -1.32 13.80 -0.86
C GLU A 72 -0.76 12.38 -1.05
N GLU A 73 0.08 12.20 -2.08
CA GLU A 73 0.79 10.94 -2.28
C GLU A 73 1.89 10.80 -1.22
N PRO A 74 1.99 9.65 -0.52
CA PRO A 74 3.04 9.44 0.46
C PRO A 74 4.43 9.56 -0.18
N GLU A 75 5.40 10.10 0.55
CA GLU A 75 6.80 10.20 0.09
C GLU A 75 7.41 8.84 -0.26
N GLU A 76 7.00 7.80 0.47
CA GLU A 76 7.41 6.43 0.21
C GLU A 76 6.41 5.43 0.81
N VAL A 77 6.38 4.24 0.23
CA VAL A 77 5.63 3.09 0.73
C VAL A 77 6.58 1.92 0.91
N TRP A 78 6.54 1.29 2.07
CA TRP A 78 7.26 0.06 2.36
C TRP A 78 6.30 -1.12 2.28
N VAL A 79 6.60 -2.11 1.44
CA VAL A 79 5.78 -3.31 1.25
C VAL A 79 6.55 -4.51 1.79
N LEU A 80 5.97 -5.16 2.80
CA LEU A 80 6.50 -6.36 3.41
C LEU A 80 5.62 -7.56 3.03
N GLY A 81 6.21 -8.56 2.40
CA GLY A 81 5.58 -9.86 2.18
C GLY A 81 5.54 -10.67 3.48
N THR A 82 4.38 -11.17 3.86
CA THR A 82 4.19 -11.96 5.09
C THR A 82 3.41 -13.25 4.83
N SER A 83 3.49 -14.18 5.77
CA SER A 83 2.62 -15.36 5.83
C SER A 83 1.82 -15.32 7.13
N HIS A 84 0.49 -15.44 7.02
CA HIS A 84 -0.41 -15.40 8.17
C HIS A 84 -0.29 -16.62 9.12
N LEU A 85 0.54 -17.60 8.76
CA LEU A 85 0.84 -18.78 9.58
C LEU A 85 2.25 -18.74 10.18
N SER A 86 3.05 -17.71 9.87
CA SER A 86 4.45 -17.65 10.28
C SER A 86 4.65 -16.71 11.48
N ALA A 87 5.15 -17.26 12.58
CA ALA A 87 5.59 -16.46 13.72
C ALA A 87 6.78 -15.54 13.34
N GLU A 88 7.61 -15.96 12.39
CA GLU A 88 8.71 -15.14 11.85
C GLU A 88 8.16 -13.87 11.18
N SER A 89 7.06 -13.99 10.42
CA SER A 89 6.42 -12.81 9.81
C SER A 89 5.93 -11.80 10.84
N VAL A 90 5.51 -12.23 12.04
CA VAL A 90 5.16 -11.32 13.13
C VAL A 90 6.38 -10.54 13.61
N ALA A 91 7.49 -11.24 13.87
CA ALA A 91 8.74 -10.62 14.29
C ALA A 91 9.32 -9.66 13.22
N ASP A 92 9.17 -10.01 11.94
CA ASP A 92 9.59 -9.15 10.83
C ASP A 92 8.76 -7.87 10.74
N VAL A 93 7.43 -7.97 10.93
CA VAL A 93 6.56 -6.78 11.01
C VAL A 93 7.00 -5.88 12.16
N GLU A 94 7.23 -6.42 13.36
CA GLU A 94 7.71 -5.64 14.50
C GLU A 94 9.05 -4.95 14.22
N ARG A 95 9.98 -5.65 13.56
CA ARG A 95 11.29 -5.11 13.17
C ARG A 95 11.13 -3.95 12.18
N VAL A 96 10.31 -4.12 11.14
CA VAL A 96 10.06 -3.09 10.13
C VAL A 96 9.37 -1.87 10.74
N LEU A 97 8.34 -2.05 11.57
CA LEU A 97 7.65 -0.94 12.21
C LEU A 97 8.59 -0.12 13.10
N ARG A 98 9.48 -0.78 13.84
CA ARG A 98 10.46 -0.10 14.70
C ARG A 98 11.50 0.69 13.91
N ALA A 99 11.99 0.15 12.80
CA ALA A 99 13.02 0.77 11.98
C ALA A 99 12.45 1.89 11.09
N VAL A 100 11.35 1.63 10.37
CA VAL A 100 10.76 2.57 9.41
C VAL A 100 9.93 3.65 10.11
N ARG A 101 9.24 3.31 11.22
CA ARG A 101 8.30 4.20 11.93
C ARG A 101 7.30 4.89 10.99
N PRO A 102 6.51 4.13 10.21
CA PRO A 102 5.62 4.71 9.21
C PRO A 102 4.46 5.48 9.85
N ASP A 103 3.99 6.53 9.18
CA ASP A 103 2.83 7.32 9.62
C ASP A 103 1.52 6.52 9.58
N ASN A 104 1.41 5.59 8.62
CA ASN A 104 0.23 4.78 8.38
C ASN A 104 0.62 3.33 8.10
N VAL A 105 -0.20 2.39 8.55
CA VAL A 105 -0.03 0.96 8.27
C VAL A 105 -1.27 0.44 7.55
N VAL A 106 -1.05 -0.12 6.37
CA VAL A 106 -2.08 -0.78 5.57
C VAL A 106 -1.81 -2.27 5.61
N VAL A 107 -2.85 -3.06 5.87
CA VAL A 107 -2.76 -4.53 5.96
C VAL A 107 -3.61 -5.14 4.86
N GLU A 108 -2.99 -5.97 4.03
CA GLU A 108 -3.72 -6.84 3.11
C GLU A 108 -4.12 -8.12 3.87
N LEU A 109 -5.40 -8.47 3.78
CA LEU A 109 -5.97 -9.62 4.46
C LEU A 109 -6.69 -10.49 3.44
N CYS A 110 -6.39 -11.79 3.46
CA CYS A 110 -7.19 -12.77 2.74
C CYS A 110 -8.68 -12.60 3.08
N ARG A 111 -9.57 -12.86 2.10
CA ARG A 111 -11.02 -12.65 2.24
C ARG A 111 -11.62 -13.23 3.54
N SER A 112 -11.17 -14.42 3.96
CA SER A 112 -11.64 -15.08 5.19
C SER A 112 -11.23 -14.39 6.50
N ARG A 113 -10.34 -13.41 6.45
CA ARG A 113 -9.75 -12.72 7.61
C ARG A 113 -10.18 -11.26 7.72
N GLN A 114 -11.09 -10.80 6.86
CA GLN A 114 -11.59 -9.42 6.87
C GLN A 114 -12.55 -9.14 8.03
N ASP A 115 -12.99 -10.17 8.77
CA ASP A 115 -13.87 -10.01 9.91
C ASP A 115 -13.17 -9.28 11.07
N LEU A 116 -13.77 -8.16 11.49
CA LEU A 116 -13.26 -7.14 12.42
C LEU A 116 -12.76 -7.64 13.79
N THR A 117 -13.02 -8.90 14.16
CA THR A 117 -12.57 -9.49 15.42
C THR A 117 -11.03 -9.58 15.51
N PHE A 118 -10.32 -9.71 14.39
CA PHE A 118 -8.86 -9.87 14.37
C PHE A 118 -8.07 -8.57 14.66
N LEU A 119 -8.61 -7.41 14.26
CA LEU A 119 -7.90 -6.12 14.33
C LEU A 119 -7.81 -5.52 15.74
N HIS A 120 -8.62 -5.98 16.70
CA HIS A 120 -8.61 -5.48 18.08
C HIS A 120 -7.31 -5.78 18.85
N SER A 121 -6.49 -6.72 18.37
CA SER A 121 -5.24 -7.11 19.03
C SER A 121 -4.06 -6.17 18.73
N ILE A 122 -4.11 -5.40 17.64
CA ILE A 122 -2.97 -4.57 17.21
C ILE A 122 -3.16 -3.12 17.70
N LYS A 123 -2.59 -2.81 18.87
CA LYS A 123 -2.88 -1.57 19.61
C LYS A 123 -2.17 -0.27 19.13
N GLN A 124 -1.39 -0.24 18.05
CA GLN A 124 -0.49 0.91 17.79
C GLN A 124 -0.41 1.50 16.37
N ALA A 125 -1.30 1.19 15.44
CA ALA A 125 -1.29 1.85 14.14
C ALA A 125 -2.67 2.38 13.74
N ARG A 126 -2.68 3.52 13.04
CA ARG A 126 -3.85 3.93 12.26
C ARG A 126 -3.96 2.95 11.08
N PHE A 127 -4.81 1.94 11.27
CA PHE A 127 -5.11 0.96 10.25
C PHE A 127 -6.08 1.56 9.23
N PHE A 128 -5.66 1.57 7.97
CA PHE A 128 -6.56 1.86 6.86
C PHE A 128 -6.88 0.55 6.14
N PHE A 129 -8.16 0.21 6.12
CA PHE A 129 -8.68 -0.89 5.31
C PHE A 129 -8.99 -0.36 3.91
N VAL A 130 -8.54 -1.06 2.88
CA VAL A 130 -8.92 -0.78 1.48
C VAL A 130 -9.86 -1.91 1.02
N PRO A 131 -11.17 -1.82 1.28
CA PRO A 131 -12.13 -2.70 0.66
C PRO A 131 -12.38 -2.24 -0.77
N GLU A 132 -11.52 -2.60 -1.71
CA GLU A 132 -11.89 -2.83 -3.12
C GLU A 132 -10.65 -3.13 -3.97
N LEU A 133 -10.25 -4.40 -3.96
CA LEU A 133 -9.56 -5.07 -5.07
C LEU A 133 -10.05 -6.52 -5.18
N ALA A 134 -11.36 -6.69 -5.29
CA ALA A 134 -11.96 -7.91 -5.80
C ALA A 134 -13.12 -7.47 -6.70
N LYS A 135 -13.04 -7.89 -7.97
CA LYS A 135 -14.01 -7.64 -9.03
C LYS A 135 -15.44 -7.91 -8.60
#